data_AF-A0A7C4VXK5-F1
#
_entry.id   AF-A0A7C4VXK5-F1
#
_cell.length_a   1.000
_cell.length_b   1.000
_cell.length_c   1.000
_cell.angle_alpha   90.00
_cell.angle_beta   90.00
_cell.angle_gamma   90.00
#
_symmetry.space_group_name_H-M   'P 1'
#
loop_
_entity.id
_entity.type
_entity.pdbx_description
1 polymer ?
#
loop_
_entity_poly.entity_id
_entity_poly.type
_entity_poly.pdbx_seq_one_letter_code
_entity_poly.pdbx_strand_id
1 'polypeptide(L)'
;MELASSELFNPQFLTALKSLIELHHSIYPNPPQGVFFESLVAQAFKRSGWPADQVKLSPANSPQHDLLVGTAKISLKTETGAGTSASLINITKLCTTETGQWESAYLIEHALKHVSRYDHLLMLRAVWQQGLIRYQLLEIPLDLLKLMANIIDIISI
;
A
#
# COMPACT_ATOMS: atom_id res chain seq x y z
N MET A 1 18.99 1.60 10.88
CA MET A 1 19.44 1.78 9.48
C MET A 1 18.23 1.51 8.62
N GLU A 2 17.71 2.52 7.95
CA GLU A 2 16.57 2.39 7.05
C GLU A 2 17.00 1.52 5.86
N LEU A 3 16.24 0.45 5.57
CA LEU A 3 16.55 -0.46 4.47
C LEU A 3 16.18 0.23 3.16
N ALA A 4 17.07 0.17 2.17
CA ALA A 4 16.72 0.70 0.86
C ALA A 4 15.60 -0.15 0.24
N SER A 5 14.69 0.49 -0.49
CA SER A 5 13.54 -0.21 -1.08
C SER A 5 13.92 -1.35 -2.01
N SER A 6 15.03 -1.22 -2.73
CA SER A 6 15.58 -2.27 -3.59
C SER A 6 16.06 -3.50 -2.82
N GLU A 7 16.48 -3.33 -1.56
CA GLU A 7 16.88 -4.43 -0.68
C GLU A 7 15.65 -5.11 -0.06
N LEU A 8 14.65 -4.30 0.33
CA LEU A 8 13.41 -4.77 0.94
C LEU A 8 12.52 -5.51 -0.07
N PHE A 9 12.26 -4.92 -1.23
CA PHE A 9 11.43 -5.47 -2.31
C PHE A 9 12.28 -6.14 -3.41
N ASN A 10 13.20 -7.00 -2.98
CA ASN A 10 14.15 -7.68 -3.87
C ASN A 10 13.47 -8.72 -4.80
N PRO A 11 14.18 -9.25 -5.82
CA PRO A 11 13.62 -10.21 -6.76
C PRO A 11 13.02 -11.48 -6.14
N GLN A 12 13.57 -11.95 -5.01
CA GLN A 12 13.05 -13.12 -4.29
C GLN A 12 11.68 -12.82 -3.70
N PHE A 13 11.51 -11.66 -3.06
CA PHE A 13 10.22 -11.17 -2.58
C PHE A 13 9.20 -11.04 -3.72
N LEU A 14 9.59 -10.40 -4.82
CA LEU A 14 8.70 -10.20 -5.97
C LEU A 14 8.23 -11.52 -6.58
N THR A 15 9.15 -12.49 -6.70
CA THR A 15 8.83 -13.84 -7.21
C THR A 15 7.86 -14.56 -6.26
N ALA A 16 8.12 -14.51 -4.96
CA ALA A 16 7.26 -15.14 -3.96
C ALA A 16 5.85 -14.51 -3.95
N LEU A 17 5.76 -13.18 -4.01
CA LEU A 17 4.48 -12.47 -4.04
C LEU A 17 3.69 -12.78 -5.31
N LYS A 18 4.36 -12.84 -6.47
CA LYS A 18 3.73 -13.24 -7.73
C LYS A 18 3.08 -14.62 -7.62
N SER A 19 3.82 -15.62 -7.17
CA SER A 19 3.28 -16.98 -7.01
C SER A 19 2.13 -17.06 -6.00
N LEU A 20 2.18 -16.23 -4.95
CA LEU A 20 1.09 -16.14 -3.96
C LEU A 20 -0.18 -15.50 -4.53
N ILE A 21 -0.05 -14.47 -5.38
CA ILE A 21 -1.19 -13.86 -6.09
C ILE A 21 -1.78 -14.84 -7.12
N GLU A 22 -0.95 -15.58 -7.85
CA GLU A 22 -1.39 -16.64 -8.78
C GLU A 22 -2.17 -17.72 -8.03
N LEU A 23 -1.68 -18.16 -6.87
CA LEU A 23 -2.37 -19.12 -6.02
C LEU A 23 -3.71 -18.56 -5.50
N HIS A 24 -3.75 -17.31 -5.06
CA HIS A 24 -5.00 -16.65 -4.66
C HIS A 24 -6.04 -16.73 -5.77
N HIS A 25 -5.64 -16.51 -7.03
CA HIS A 25 -6.56 -16.59 -8.17
C HIS A 25 -7.05 -17.99 -8.54
N SER A 26 -6.30 -19.03 -8.20
CA SER A 26 -6.82 -20.40 -8.37
C SER A 26 -7.98 -20.71 -7.41
N ILE A 27 -8.16 -19.91 -6.36
CA ILE A 27 -9.14 -20.12 -5.29
C ILE A 27 -10.26 -19.06 -5.38
N TYR A 28 -9.89 -17.80 -5.60
CA TYR A 28 -10.80 -16.66 -5.57
C TYR A 28 -10.84 -15.94 -6.93
N PRO A 29 -12.05 -15.59 -7.43
CA PRO A 29 -12.18 -14.89 -8.71
C PRO A 29 -11.73 -13.42 -8.63
N ASN A 30 -11.72 -12.83 -7.43
CA ASN A 30 -11.44 -11.41 -7.23
C ASN A 30 -9.98 -11.16 -6.83
N PRO A 31 -9.39 -10.02 -7.22
CA PRO A 31 -8.08 -9.59 -6.72
C PRO A 31 -7.99 -9.58 -5.18
N PRO A 32 -6.81 -9.88 -4.59
CA PRO A 32 -6.62 -9.79 -3.15
C PRO A 32 -6.76 -8.33 -2.69
N GLN A 33 -7.50 -8.12 -1.60
CA GLN A 33 -7.77 -6.81 -1.01
C GLN A 33 -7.70 -6.89 0.51
N GLY A 34 -7.34 -5.77 1.16
CA GLY A 34 -7.23 -5.67 2.62
C GLY A 34 -6.42 -6.81 3.22
N VAL A 35 -7.00 -7.51 4.21
CA VAL A 35 -6.36 -8.61 4.94
C VAL A 35 -5.80 -9.73 4.06
N PHE A 36 -6.39 -9.98 2.87
CA PHE A 36 -5.82 -10.96 1.94
C PHE A 36 -4.50 -10.46 1.39
N PHE A 37 -4.45 -9.23 0.88
CA PHE A 37 -3.22 -8.67 0.34
C PHE A 37 -2.14 -8.53 1.42
N GLU A 38 -2.51 -8.04 2.60
CA GLU A 38 -1.62 -7.96 3.77
C GLU A 38 -0.99 -9.32 4.11
N SER A 39 -1.80 -10.37 4.15
CA SER A 39 -1.33 -11.73 4.40
C SER A 39 -0.40 -12.24 3.29
N LEU A 40 -0.73 -12.02 2.02
CA LEU A 40 0.14 -12.43 0.89
C LEU A 40 1.50 -11.73 0.94
N VAL A 41 1.54 -10.43 1.26
CA VAL A 41 2.81 -9.69 1.40
C VAL A 41 3.63 -10.22 2.56
N ALA A 42 3.02 -10.43 3.74
CA ALA A 42 3.71 -10.99 4.89
C ALA A 42 4.29 -12.40 4.59
N GLN A 43 3.53 -13.23 3.87
CA GLN A 43 3.99 -14.56 3.44
C GLN A 43 5.09 -14.47 2.38
N ALA A 44 5.05 -13.48 1.48
CA ALA A 44 6.11 -13.26 0.49
C ALA A 44 7.45 -12.88 1.17
N PHE A 45 7.42 -12.05 2.21
CA PHE A 45 8.62 -11.73 3.00
C PHE A 45 9.20 -12.99 3.66
N LYS A 46 8.38 -13.79 4.34
CA LYS A 46 8.83 -15.04 4.96
C LYS A 46 9.42 -16.02 3.94
N ARG A 47 8.79 -16.15 2.78
CA ARG A 47 9.26 -17.03 1.68
C ARG A 47 10.51 -16.52 0.97
N SER A 48 10.81 -15.23 1.09
CA SER A 48 12.04 -14.63 0.54
C SER A 48 13.20 -14.63 1.54
N GLY A 49 13.04 -15.27 2.70
CA GLY A 49 14.12 -15.51 3.66
C GLY A 49 14.07 -14.64 4.92
N TRP A 50 13.06 -13.78 5.09
CA TRP A 50 12.91 -13.03 6.33
C TRP A 50 12.50 -13.93 7.50
N PRO A 51 13.16 -13.82 8.67
CA PRO A 51 12.76 -14.52 9.88
C PRO A 51 11.31 -14.20 10.27
N ALA A 52 10.54 -15.22 10.68
CA ALA A 52 9.11 -15.06 10.95
C ALA A 52 8.82 -14.09 12.11
N ASP A 53 9.73 -14.00 13.09
CA ASP A 53 9.67 -13.07 14.21
C ASP A 53 9.96 -11.62 13.83
N GLN A 54 10.48 -11.38 12.61
CA GLN A 54 10.73 -10.05 12.05
C GLN A 54 9.63 -9.59 11.09
N VAL A 55 8.63 -10.42 10.78
CA VAL A 55 7.53 -10.08 9.87
C VAL A 55 6.21 -10.07 10.65
N LYS A 56 5.74 -8.87 11.03
CA LYS A 56 4.59 -8.69 11.91
C LYS A 56 3.52 -7.83 11.25
N LEU A 57 2.34 -8.41 11.06
CA LEU A 57 1.15 -7.64 10.68
C LEU A 57 0.65 -6.83 11.87
N SER A 58 0.25 -5.60 11.60
CA SER A 58 -0.42 -4.78 12.59
C SER A 58 -1.86 -5.25 12.81
N PRO A 59 -2.45 -4.98 13.99
CA PRO A 59 -3.87 -5.20 14.20
C PRO A 59 -4.70 -4.41 13.17
N ALA A 60 -5.77 -5.02 12.69
CA ALA A 60 -6.71 -4.33 11.80
C ALA A 60 -7.21 -3.03 12.44
N ASN A 61 -7.38 -1.99 11.63
CA ASN A 61 -7.83 -0.65 12.04
C ASN A 61 -6.91 0.06 13.06
N SER A 62 -5.68 -0.41 13.25
CA SER A 62 -4.71 0.32 14.06
C SER A 62 -4.18 1.54 13.29
N PRO A 63 -4.06 2.72 13.93
CA PRO A 63 -3.63 3.94 13.26
C PRO A 63 -2.10 3.98 13.08
N GLN A 64 -1.52 2.92 12.51
CA GLN A 64 -0.07 2.75 12.30
C GLN A 64 0.22 2.20 10.89
N HIS A 65 1.37 1.55 10.71
CA HIS A 65 1.72 0.81 9.50
C HIS A 65 0.93 -0.50 9.41
N ASP A 66 0.81 -1.08 8.22
CA ASP A 66 0.07 -2.34 8.01
C ASP A 66 0.98 -3.55 8.31
N LEU A 67 2.27 -3.44 8.00
CA LEU A 67 3.25 -4.50 8.16
C LEU A 67 4.60 -3.95 8.67
N LEU A 68 5.20 -4.62 9.64
CA LEU A 68 6.57 -4.39 10.09
C LEU A 68 7.48 -5.52 9.57
N VAL A 69 8.55 -5.17 8.87
CA VAL A 69 9.58 -6.10 8.40
C VAL A 69 10.95 -5.65 8.92
N GLY A 70 11.49 -6.37 9.90
CA GLY A 70 12.66 -5.92 10.66
C GLY A 70 12.36 -4.61 11.37
N THR A 71 12.87 -3.50 10.85
CA THR A 71 12.57 -2.14 11.34
C THR A 71 11.75 -1.31 10.37
N ALA A 72 11.53 -1.80 9.14
CA ALA A 72 10.82 -1.08 8.10
C ALA A 72 9.31 -1.18 8.32
N LYS A 73 8.66 -0.03 8.45
CA LYS A 73 7.21 0.13 8.56
C LYS A 73 6.63 0.30 7.16
N ILE A 74 5.73 -0.59 6.78
CA ILE A 74 5.18 -0.64 5.42
C ILE A 74 3.67 -0.41 5.51
N SER A 75 3.15 0.53 4.73
CA SER A 75 1.73 0.60 4.42
C SER A 75 1.42 -0.12 3.12
N LEU A 76 0.30 -0.83 3.09
CA LEU A 76 -0.18 -1.66 2.01
C LEU A 76 -1.50 -1.10 1.48
N LYS A 77 -1.55 -0.83 0.17
CA LYS A 77 -2.77 -0.34 -0.50
C LYS A 77 -3.12 -1.21 -1.70
N THR A 78 -4.39 -1.16 -2.07
CA THR A 78 -4.90 -1.86 -3.25
C THR A 78 -5.76 -0.93 -4.10
N GLU A 79 -5.64 -1.03 -5.43
CA GLU A 79 -6.56 -0.43 -6.40
C GLU A 79 -7.03 -1.51 -7.36
N THR A 80 -8.22 -2.04 -7.11
CA THR A 80 -8.69 -3.29 -7.74
C THR A 80 -10.06 -3.17 -8.38
N GLY A 81 -10.63 -1.96 -8.41
CA GLY A 81 -11.94 -1.71 -9.01
C GLY A 81 -11.94 -1.97 -10.51
N ALA A 82 -13.10 -2.35 -11.07
CA ALA A 82 -13.24 -2.64 -12.50
C ALA A 82 -12.83 -1.46 -13.40
N GLY A 83 -12.93 -0.21 -12.90
CA GLY A 83 -12.51 1.01 -13.60
C GLY A 83 -11.06 1.43 -13.36
N THR A 84 -10.21 0.57 -12.80
CA THR A 84 -8.79 0.90 -12.54
C THR A 84 -8.07 1.25 -13.85
N SER A 85 -7.64 2.51 -13.97
CA SER A 85 -6.95 3.00 -15.15
C SER A 85 -5.49 2.58 -15.17
N ALA A 86 -4.99 2.11 -16.31
CA ALA A 86 -3.57 1.84 -16.47
C ALA A 86 -2.69 3.09 -16.33
N SER A 87 -3.24 4.29 -16.61
CA SER A 87 -2.49 5.56 -16.71
C SER A 87 -2.64 6.50 -15.51
N LEU A 88 -3.53 6.20 -14.55
CA LEU A 88 -3.78 7.02 -13.37
C LEU A 88 -3.76 6.14 -12.13
N ILE A 89 -3.11 6.59 -11.06
CA ILE A 89 -3.06 5.88 -9.77
C ILE A 89 -4.07 6.54 -8.82
N ASN A 90 -5.04 5.77 -8.31
CA ASN A 90 -5.93 6.24 -7.25
C ASN A 90 -5.54 5.62 -5.92
N ILE A 91 -5.04 6.44 -5.00
CA ILE A 91 -4.73 6.01 -3.64
C ILE A 91 -5.89 6.42 -2.74
N THR A 92 -6.69 5.45 -2.32
CA THR A 92 -7.78 5.68 -1.36
C THR A 92 -7.28 5.52 0.07
N LYS A 93 -8.01 6.11 1.03
CA LYS A 93 -7.71 6.02 2.46
C LYS A 93 -6.28 6.47 2.83
N LEU A 94 -5.80 7.55 2.20
CA LEU A 94 -4.65 8.32 2.71
C LEU A 94 -5.02 9.14 3.94
N CYS A 95 -6.31 9.35 4.15
CA CYS A 95 -6.92 9.96 5.32
C CYS A 95 -8.23 9.18 5.59
N THR A 96 -8.42 8.70 6.82
CA THR A 96 -9.73 8.24 7.29
C THR A 96 -10.45 9.48 7.82
N THR A 97 -11.41 10.00 7.04
CA THR A 97 -12.20 11.19 7.36
C THR A 97 -13.24 10.96 8.46
N GLU A 98 -13.05 9.94 9.29
CA GLU A 98 -14.03 9.51 10.30
C GLU A 98 -14.07 10.48 11.50
N THR A 99 -13.11 11.41 11.59
CA THR A 99 -13.03 12.41 12.65
C THR A 99 -12.47 13.75 12.12
N GLY A 100 -13.17 14.86 12.36
CA GLY A 100 -12.65 16.22 12.18
C GLY A 100 -13.40 17.09 11.17
N GLN A 101 -12.77 18.22 10.80
CA GLN A 101 -13.33 19.23 9.90
C GLN A 101 -13.07 18.88 8.43
N TRP A 102 -14.02 19.20 7.56
CA TRP A 102 -13.89 19.05 6.11
C TRP A 102 -13.28 20.31 5.47
N GLU A 103 -12.13 20.73 5.98
CA GLU A 103 -11.36 21.88 5.49
C GLU A 103 -10.03 21.41 4.91
N SER A 104 -9.59 21.98 3.78
CA SER A 104 -8.39 21.54 3.05
C SER A 104 -7.17 21.45 3.95
N ALA A 105 -6.91 22.48 4.77
CA ALA A 105 -5.77 22.53 5.68
C ALA A 105 -5.76 21.35 6.67
N TYR A 106 -6.92 21.05 7.26
CA TYR A 106 -7.08 19.93 8.20
C TYR A 106 -6.88 18.58 7.48
N LEU A 107 -7.43 18.42 6.28
CA LEU A 107 -7.29 17.18 5.49
C LEU A 107 -5.84 16.95 5.05
N ILE A 108 -5.13 18.00 4.65
CA ILE A 108 -3.70 17.95 4.30
C ILE A 108 -2.87 17.55 5.51
N GLU A 109 -3.05 18.21 6.65
CA GLU A 109 -2.35 17.86 7.90
C GLU A 109 -2.59 16.40 8.29
N HIS A 110 -3.84 15.96 8.23
CA HIS A 110 -4.21 14.59 8.59
C HIS A 110 -3.60 13.55 7.63
N ALA A 111 -3.60 13.84 6.32
CA ALA A 111 -2.95 12.98 5.33
C ALA A 111 -1.43 12.91 5.54
N LEU A 112 -0.77 14.04 5.79
CA LEU A 112 0.67 14.08 6.10
C LEU A 112 1.00 13.32 7.38
N LYS A 113 0.19 13.46 8.43
CA LYS A 113 0.30 12.69 9.67
C LYS A 113 0.12 11.20 9.42
N HIS A 114 -0.79 10.79 8.54
CA HIS A 114 -0.94 9.39 8.16
C HIS A 114 0.30 8.87 7.43
N VAL A 115 0.79 9.59 6.42
CA VAL A 115 2.00 9.25 5.65
C VAL A 115 3.24 9.14 6.52
N SER A 116 3.36 9.96 7.57
CA SER A 116 4.52 9.93 8.48
C SER A 116 4.68 8.65 9.32
N ARG A 117 3.72 7.72 9.29
CA ARG A 117 3.69 6.53 10.15
C ARG A 117 4.47 5.35 9.58
N TYR A 118 4.85 5.41 8.32
CA TYR A 118 5.50 4.33 7.60
C TYR A 118 6.65 4.85 6.75
N ASP A 119 7.59 3.97 6.47
CA ASP A 119 8.81 4.23 5.71
C ASP A 119 8.57 3.91 4.22
N HIS A 120 7.70 2.91 3.93
CA HIS A 120 7.34 2.49 2.58
C HIS A 120 5.83 2.41 2.36
N LEU A 121 5.39 2.67 1.13
CA LEU A 121 4.02 2.48 0.68
C LEU A 121 4.01 1.56 -0.54
N LEU A 122 3.59 0.31 -0.33
CA LEU A 122 3.47 -0.70 -1.38
C LEU A 122 2.01 -0.81 -1.82
N MET A 123 1.78 -0.77 -3.13
CA MET A 123 0.45 -0.77 -3.71
C MET A 123 0.30 -1.84 -4.78
N LEU A 124 -0.71 -2.70 -4.64
CA LEU A 124 -1.11 -3.64 -5.67
C LEU A 124 -2.28 -3.09 -6.48
N ARG A 125 -2.13 -3.07 -7.81
CA ARG A 125 -3.15 -2.59 -8.73
C ARG A 125 -3.62 -3.73 -9.63
N ALA A 126 -4.93 -3.90 -9.77
CA ALA A 126 -5.52 -4.82 -10.73
C ALA A 126 -6.13 -4.02 -11.89
N VAL A 127 -5.43 -4.02 -13.03
CA VAL A 127 -5.89 -3.37 -14.26
C VAL A 127 -6.67 -4.37 -15.08
N TRP A 128 -7.94 -4.08 -15.34
CA TRP A 128 -8.84 -4.96 -16.07
C TRP A 128 -8.75 -4.69 -17.57
N GLN A 129 -8.46 -5.73 -18.35
CA GLN A 129 -8.34 -5.63 -19.81
C GLN A 129 -8.96 -6.86 -20.47
N GLN A 130 -10.07 -6.69 -21.17
CA GLN A 130 -10.72 -7.75 -21.96
C GLN A 130 -10.98 -9.06 -21.18
N GLY A 131 -11.42 -8.94 -19.92
CA GLY A 131 -11.68 -10.09 -19.05
C GLY A 131 -10.43 -10.71 -18.41
N LEU A 132 -9.24 -10.16 -18.68
CA LEU A 132 -8.00 -10.49 -18.00
C LEU A 132 -7.66 -9.43 -16.95
N ILE A 133 -6.93 -9.85 -15.92
CA ILE A 133 -6.40 -8.96 -14.89
C ILE A 133 -4.89 -8.87 -15.08
N ARG A 134 -4.40 -7.64 -15.27
CA ARG A 134 -2.97 -7.34 -15.24
C ARG A 134 -2.62 -6.69 -13.91
N TYR A 135 -1.74 -7.32 -13.15
CA TYR A 135 -1.24 -6.73 -11.92
C TYR A 135 -0.10 -5.75 -12.16
N GLN A 136 -0.11 -4.67 -11.39
CA GLN A 136 1.03 -3.79 -11.19
C GLN A 136 1.32 -3.70 -9.70
N LEU A 137 2.57 -3.92 -9.33
CA LEU A 137 3.03 -3.66 -7.97
C LEU A 137 3.88 -2.39 -8.01
N LEU A 138 3.47 -1.39 -7.23
CA LEU A 138 4.15 -0.10 -7.17
C LEU A 138 4.64 0.14 -5.76
N GLU A 139 5.85 0.65 -5.64
CA GLU A 139 6.22 1.45 -4.49
C GLU A 139 5.90 2.91 -4.79
N ILE A 140 5.09 3.54 -3.94
CA ILE A 140 4.74 4.94 -4.08
C ILE A 140 5.75 5.77 -3.27
N PRO A 141 6.54 6.66 -3.90
CA PRO A 141 7.48 7.51 -3.17
C PRO A 141 6.75 8.42 -2.17
N LEU A 142 7.06 8.27 -0.88
CA LEU A 142 6.38 9.06 0.16
C LEU A 142 6.65 10.55 0.01
N ASP A 143 7.82 10.94 -0.48
CA ASP A 143 8.17 12.35 -0.68
C ASP A 143 7.30 13.02 -1.73
N LEU A 144 6.81 12.26 -2.74
CA LEU A 144 5.83 12.77 -3.69
C LEU A 144 4.51 13.10 -3.00
N LEU A 145 4.06 12.25 -2.08
CA LEU A 145 2.84 12.51 -1.30
C LEU A 145 3.04 13.68 -0.33
N LYS A 146 4.24 13.86 0.23
CA LYS A 146 4.55 14.98 1.13
C LYS A 146 4.46 16.35 0.43
N LEU A 147 4.53 16.41 -0.91
CA LEU A 147 4.33 17.65 -1.66
C LEU A 147 2.92 18.25 -1.46
N MET A 148 1.95 17.50 -0.94
CA MET A 148 0.64 18.04 -0.54
C MET A 148 0.75 19.19 0.47
N ALA A 149 1.84 19.27 1.24
CA ALA A 149 2.11 20.39 2.15
C ALA A 149 2.19 21.75 1.43
N ASN A 150 2.41 21.76 0.12
CA ASN A 150 2.49 22.97 -0.70
C ASN A 150 1.13 23.38 -1.31
N ILE A 151 0.06 22.63 -1.06
CA ILE A 151 -1.29 22.98 -1.53
C ILE A 151 -1.79 24.17 -0.71
N ILE A 152 -2.17 25.24 -1.40
CA ILE A 152 -2.75 26.44 -0.82
C ILE A 152 -4.18 26.63 -1.32
N ASP A 153 -5.09 26.99 -0.43
CA ASP A 153 -6.43 27.40 -0.83
C ASP A 153 -6.35 28.79 -1.46
N ILE A 154 -6.65 28.88 -2.76
CA ILE A 154 -6.55 30.14 -3.51
C ILE A 154 -7.85 30.95 -3.37
N ILE A 155 -9.01 30.29 -3.26
CA ILE A 155 -10.33 30.91 -3.06
C ILE A 155 -11.23 29.93 -2.28
N SER A 156 -11.85 30.39 -1.19
CA SER A 156 -12.99 29.69 -0.57
C SER A 156 -14.29 30.17 -1.24
N ILE A 157 -14.96 29.29 -1.98
CA ILE A 157 -16.26 29.55 -2.64
C ILE A 157 -17.39 29.06 -1.73
#